data_AF-O57996-F1
#
_entry.id   AF-O57996-F1
#
_cell.length_a   1.000
_cell.length_b   1.000
_cell.length_c   1.000
_cell.angle_alpha   90.00
_cell.angle_beta   90.00
_cell.angle_gamma   90.00
#
_symmetry.space_group_name_H-M   'P 1'
#
loop_
_entity.id
_entity.type
_entity.pdbx_description
1 polymer ?
#
loop_
_entity_poly.entity_id
_entity_poly.type
_entity_poly.pdbx_seq_one_letter_code
_entity_poly.pdbx_strand_id
1 'polypeptide(L)'
;MDIREIHNFLNKMWEETFKLREELREELKDFEVEEVGEVFNAYLYVDGRWEEMKYPHPAFTIRPGGEVGATPQGFYFVFAFSKDELTKEFIGRFLRKFKKQSFIYGMKNFLEDFYNPNNPRGYEEVFEKIKNSDEEFINFEVDTSFNREELKRKLREFIELAREFDLL
;
A
#
# COMPACT_ATOMS: atom_id res chain seq x y z
N MET A 1 -0.85 -29.31 -8.23
CA MET A 1 -0.24 -28.30 -7.37
C MET A 1 1.16 -28.78 -7.03
N ASP A 2 2.19 -28.09 -7.49
CA ASP A 2 3.58 -28.48 -7.25
C ASP A 2 4.05 -27.91 -5.90
N ILE A 3 4.37 -28.80 -4.96
CA ILE A 3 4.83 -28.43 -3.61
C ILE A 3 6.13 -27.64 -3.67
N ARG A 4 7.02 -27.95 -4.62
CA ARG A 4 8.32 -27.27 -4.75
C ARG A 4 8.15 -25.83 -5.21
N GLU A 5 7.23 -25.59 -6.16
CA GLU A 5 6.92 -24.24 -6.62
C GLU A 5 6.32 -23.39 -5.49
N ILE A 6 5.39 -23.94 -4.72
CA ILE A 6 4.82 -23.24 -3.56
C ILE A 6 5.88 -22.93 -2.52
N HIS A 7 6.71 -23.91 -2.14
CA HIS A 7 7.77 -23.71 -1.16
C HIS A 7 8.72 -22.58 -1.58
N ASN A 8 9.19 -22.60 -2.83
CA ASN A 8 10.08 -21.57 -3.35
C ASN A 8 9.41 -20.19 -3.41
N PHE A 9 8.12 -20.15 -3.75
CA PHE A 9 7.34 -18.92 -3.78
C PHE A 9 7.21 -18.30 -2.39
N LEU A 10 6.86 -19.11 -1.39
CA LEU A 10 6.78 -18.65 0.01
C LEU A 10 8.15 -18.18 0.49
N ASN A 11 9.23 -18.93 0.30
CA ASN A 11 10.56 -18.45 0.69
C ASN A 11 10.90 -17.10 0.03
N LYS A 12 10.63 -16.97 -1.28
CA LYS A 12 10.87 -15.71 -2.01
C LYS A 12 10.12 -14.54 -1.37
N MET A 13 8.84 -14.71 -1.04
CA MET A 13 8.02 -13.63 -0.49
C MET A 13 8.55 -13.13 0.86
N TRP A 14 8.97 -14.02 1.76
CA TRP A 14 9.53 -13.64 3.05
C TRP A 14 10.96 -13.11 2.92
N GLU A 15 11.85 -13.84 2.24
CA GLU A 15 13.25 -13.45 2.09
C GLU A 15 13.41 -12.09 1.41
N GLU A 16 12.64 -11.83 0.35
CA GLU A 16 12.74 -10.55 -0.34
C GLU A 16 12.16 -9.40 0.48
N THR A 17 11.17 -9.65 1.34
CA THR A 17 10.67 -8.63 2.29
C THR A 17 11.71 -8.27 3.34
N PHE A 18 12.42 -9.27 3.91
CA PHE A 18 13.53 -9.01 4.83
C PHE A 18 14.64 -8.19 4.17
N LYS A 19 15.06 -8.55 2.95
CA LYS A 19 16.09 -7.78 2.23
C LYS A 19 15.62 -6.37 1.90
N LEU A 20 14.35 -6.22 1.49
CA LEU A 20 13.76 -4.92 1.20
C LEU A 20 13.74 -4.02 2.43
N ARG A 21 13.40 -4.56 3.61
CA ARG A 21 13.43 -3.83 4.88
C ARG A 21 14.82 -3.28 5.17
N GLU A 22 15.86 -4.10 5.06
CA GLU A 22 17.23 -3.67 5.33
C GLU A 22 17.67 -2.56 4.36
N GLU A 23 17.34 -2.70 3.06
CA GLU A 23 17.60 -1.66 2.06
C GLU A 23 16.86 -0.35 2.39
N LEU A 24 15.57 -0.41 2.71
CA LEU A 24 14.79 0.79 3.02
C LEU A 24 15.23 1.45 4.33
N ARG A 25 15.64 0.69 5.35
CA ARG A 25 16.25 1.24 6.57
C ARG A 25 17.55 1.99 6.28
N GLU A 26 18.30 1.55 5.27
CA GLU A 26 19.50 2.25 4.83
C GLU A 26 19.19 3.50 4.00
N GLU A 27 18.19 3.43 3.13
CA GLU A 27 17.86 4.49 2.17
C GLU A 27 16.98 5.61 2.76
N LEU A 28 16.03 5.28 3.65
CA LEU A 28 15.03 6.22 4.20
C LEU A 28 15.47 6.78 5.57
N LYS A 29 16.55 7.56 5.59
CA LYS A 29 17.16 8.09 6.84
C LYS A 29 16.25 8.99 7.68
N ASP A 30 15.25 9.61 7.06
CA ASP A 30 14.31 10.50 7.75
C ASP A 30 13.11 9.74 8.35
N PHE A 31 13.01 8.43 8.12
CA PHE A 31 11.91 7.58 8.57
C PHE A 31 12.40 6.55 9.58
N GLU A 32 11.52 6.16 10.50
CA GLU A 32 11.76 4.99 11.36
C GLU A 32 11.25 3.74 10.64
N VAL A 33 12.15 2.82 10.32
CA VAL A 33 11.83 1.56 9.64
C VAL A 33 11.90 0.41 10.66
N GLU A 34 10.74 -0.10 11.06
CA GLU A 34 10.61 -1.16 12.06
C GLU A 34 11.05 -2.53 11.52
N GLU A 35 11.12 -3.53 12.41
CA GLU A 35 11.39 -4.92 12.02
C GLU A 35 10.22 -5.54 11.26
N VAL A 36 10.51 -6.57 10.47
CA VAL A 36 9.47 -7.35 9.80
C VAL A 36 8.69 -8.17 10.82
N GLY A 37 7.37 -8.04 10.79
CA GLY A 37 6.43 -8.86 11.55
C GLY A 37 5.44 -9.59 10.65
N GLU A 38 4.61 -10.42 11.27
CA GLU A 38 3.51 -11.11 10.60
C GLU A 38 2.19 -10.35 10.74
N VAL A 39 1.53 -10.11 9.61
CA VAL A 39 0.17 -9.56 9.57
C VAL A 39 -0.80 -10.69 9.21
N PHE A 40 -1.90 -10.79 9.97
CA PHE A 40 -2.96 -11.79 9.78
C PHE A 40 -4.29 -11.12 9.45
N ASN A 41 -5.16 -11.84 8.74
CA ASN A 41 -6.54 -11.43 8.44
C ASN A 41 -6.64 -10.14 7.59
N ALA A 42 -5.59 -9.84 6.82
CA ALA A 42 -5.66 -8.84 5.77
C ALA A 42 -6.45 -9.39 4.56
N TYR A 43 -6.87 -8.50 3.66
CA TYR A 43 -7.65 -8.86 2.48
C TYR A 43 -6.87 -8.56 1.21
N LEU A 44 -7.06 -9.38 0.18
CA LEU A 44 -6.52 -9.14 -1.15
C LEU A 44 -7.62 -9.10 -2.19
N TYR A 45 -7.43 -8.28 -3.21
CA TYR A 45 -8.36 -8.21 -4.33
C TYR A 45 -8.02 -9.26 -5.39
N VAL A 46 -8.71 -10.40 -5.37
CA VAL A 46 -8.49 -11.54 -6.26
C VAL A 46 -9.72 -11.76 -7.13
N ASP A 47 -9.54 -11.83 -8.46
CA ASP A 47 -10.60 -12.12 -9.44
C ASP A 47 -11.88 -11.27 -9.26
N GLY A 48 -11.72 -10.00 -8.89
CA GLY A 48 -12.83 -9.06 -8.73
C GLY A 48 -13.48 -9.07 -7.34
N ARG A 49 -12.88 -9.71 -6.34
CA ARG A 49 -13.43 -9.82 -4.98
C ARG A 49 -12.34 -9.64 -3.92
N TRP A 50 -12.73 -9.09 -2.77
CA TRP A 50 -11.90 -9.09 -1.58
C TRP A 50 -11.94 -10.47 -0.92
N GLU A 51 -10.78 -11.11 -0.83
CA GLU A 51 -10.60 -12.44 -0.23
C GLU A 51 -9.71 -12.32 1.02
N GLU A 52 -10.14 -12.94 2.11
CA GLU A 52 -9.44 -12.90 3.40
C GLU A 52 -8.19 -13.81 3.39
N MET A 53 -7.05 -13.26 3.76
CA MET A 53 -5.82 -14.01 4.05
C MET A 53 -5.83 -14.48 5.50
N LYS A 54 -6.27 -15.73 5.70
CA LYS A 54 -6.15 -16.41 7.00
C LYS A 54 -4.72 -16.83 7.34
N TYR A 55 -3.84 -16.83 6.34
CA TYR A 55 -2.42 -17.06 6.50
C TYR A 55 -1.69 -15.73 6.73
N PRO A 56 -0.53 -15.75 7.40
CA PRO A 56 0.23 -14.53 7.61
C PRO A 56 0.94 -14.09 6.33
N HIS A 57 1.19 -12.80 6.24
CA HIS A 57 2.12 -12.22 5.26
C HIS A 57 3.15 -11.31 5.95
N PRO A 58 4.36 -11.17 5.39
CA PRO A 58 5.40 -10.33 5.98
C PRO A 58 5.17 -8.85 5.65
N ALA A 59 5.24 -7.99 6.67
CA ALA A 59 5.20 -6.55 6.52
C ALA A 59 6.02 -5.85 7.61
N PHE A 60 6.38 -4.59 7.40
CA PHE A 60 7.06 -3.74 8.37
C PHE A 60 6.57 -2.30 8.27
N THR A 61 6.54 -1.62 9.41
CA THR A 61 6.11 -0.22 9.52
C THR A 61 7.22 0.73 9.11
N ILE A 62 6.84 1.79 8.39
CA ILE A 62 7.65 2.97 8.10
C ILE A 62 6.96 4.17 8.74
N ARG A 63 7.47 4.69 9.86
CA ARG A 63 6.83 5.84 10.53
C ARG A 63 7.25 7.16 9.91
N PRO A 64 6.31 8.13 9.79
CA PRO A 64 4.91 8.05 10.21
C PRO A 64 3.98 7.40 9.15
N GLY A 65 3.01 6.61 9.63
CA GLY A 65 1.81 6.22 8.87
C GLY A 65 2.00 5.21 7.72
N GLY A 66 3.22 4.74 7.46
CA GLY A 66 3.53 3.83 6.36
C GLY A 66 3.66 2.37 6.77
N GLU A 67 3.39 1.47 5.83
CA GLU A 67 3.69 0.05 5.90
C GLU A 67 4.18 -0.43 4.53
N VAL A 68 5.14 -1.35 4.52
CA VAL A 68 5.60 -2.06 3.33
C VAL A 68 5.51 -3.55 3.61
N GLY A 69 5.00 -4.32 2.66
CA GLY A 69 4.90 -5.76 2.81
C GLY A 69 4.89 -6.50 1.49
N ALA A 70 4.73 -7.82 1.59
CA ALA A 70 4.53 -8.68 0.43
C ALA A 70 3.36 -9.62 0.66
N THR A 71 2.59 -9.86 -0.38
CA THR A 71 1.51 -10.84 -0.42
C THR A 71 1.72 -11.76 -1.62
N PRO A 72 0.88 -12.78 -1.84
CA PRO A 72 1.01 -13.61 -3.03
C PRO A 72 0.90 -12.85 -4.37
N GLN A 73 0.42 -11.60 -4.37
CA GLN A 73 0.32 -10.77 -5.57
C GLN A 73 1.59 -9.97 -5.88
N GLY A 74 2.49 -9.79 -4.91
CA GLY A 74 3.69 -8.96 -5.07
C GLY A 74 4.04 -8.18 -3.81
N PHE A 75 4.78 -7.08 -3.99
CA PHE A 75 5.00 -6.14 -2.90
C PHE A 75 3.95 -5.03 -2.91
N TYR A 76 3.68 -4.46 -1.75
CA TYR A 76 2.87 -3.25 -1.61
C TYR A 76 3.54 -2.27 -0.67
N PHE A 77 3.14 -1.01 -0.78
CA PHE A 77 3.26 -0.06 0.32
C PHE A 77 1.94 0.66 0.52
N VAL A 78 1.64 1.04 1.75
CA VAL A 78 0.46 1.82 2.11
C VAL A 78 0.85 2.93 3.06
N PHE A 79 0.28 4.12 2.89
CA PHE A 79 0.38 5.22 3.85
C PHE A 79 -1.01 5.71 4.24
N ALA A 80 -1.21 5.93 5.54
CA ALA A 80 -2.42 6.50 6.10
C ALA A 80 -2.23 7.98 6.43
N PHE A 81 -3.15 8.82 5.97
CA PHE A 81 -3.19 10.26 6.31
C PHE A 81 -4.53 10.64 6.92
N SER A 82 -4.54 11.69 7.73
CA SER A 82 -5.80 12.23 8.25
C SER A 82 -6.65 12.75 7.10
N LYS A 83 -7.95 12.44 7.11
CA LYS A 83 -8.89 12.91 6.11
C LYS A 83 -8.86 14.43 5.95
N ASP A 84 -8.65 15.16 7.05
CA ASP A 84 -8.68 16.62 7.08
C ASP A 84 -7.44 17.28 6.43
N GLU A 85 -6.35 16.52 6.25
CA GLU A 85 -5.13 16.98 5.59
C GLU A 85 -5.19 16.77 4.07
N LEU A 86 -6.12 15.94 3.59
CA LEU A 86 -6.19 15.55 2.19
C LEU A 86 -6.83 16.62 1.33
N THR A 87 -6.15 16.97 0.24
CA THR A 87 -6.68 17.87 -0.78
C THR A 87 -7.13 17.11 -2.01
N LYS A 88 -8.11 17.67 -2.72
CA LYS A 88 -8.55 17.17 -4.03
C LYS A 88 -7.39 17.10 -5.04
N GLU A 89 -6.45 18.04 -4.95
CA GLU A 89 -5.29 18.09 -5.83
C GLU A 89 -4.32 16.93 -5.56
N PHE A 90 -4.04 16.63 -4.28
CA PHE A 90 -3.24 15.47 -3.89
C PHE A 90 -3.81 14.18 -4.47
N ILE A 91 -5.12 13.93 -4.27
CA ILE A 91 -5.80 12.75 -4.83
C ILE A 91 -5.68 12.70 -6.35
N GLY A 92 -5.87 13.84 -7.02
CA GLY A 92 -5.72 13.95 -8.47
C GLY A 92 -4.30 13.59 -8.93
N ARG A 93 -3.26 14.05 -8.24
CA ARG A 93 -1.86 13.76 -8.57
C ARG A 93 -1.49 12.31 -8.27
N PHE A 94 -1.92 11.79 -7.13
CA PHE A 94 -1.75 10.38 -6.76
C PHE A 94 -2.36 9.46 -7.81
N LEU A 95 -3.63 9.67 -8.16
CA LEU A 95 -4.32 8.85 -9.16
C LEU A 95 -3.74 9.01 -10.57
N ARG A 96 -3.20 10.17 -10.94
CA ARG A 96 -2.48 10.31 -12.22
C ARG A 96 -1.21 9.46 -12.26
N LYS A 97 -0.49 9.34 -11.13
CA LYS A 97 0.80 8.66 -11.04
C LYS A 97 0.65 7.15 -10.83
N PHE A 98 -0.32 6.72 -10.01
CA PHE A 98 -0.44 5.33 -9.54
C PHE A 98 -1.71 4.60 -10.00
N LYS A 99 -2.54 5.22 -10.86
CA LYS A 99 -3.87 4.76 -11.32
C LYS A 99 -4.08 3.24 -11.39
N LYS A 100 -3.16 2.52 -12.03
CA LYS A 100 -3.36 1.14 -12.46
C LYS A 100 -3.16 0.09 -11.35
N GLN A 101 -2.67 0.52 -10.21
CA GLN A 101 -2.12 -0.37 -9.18
C GLN A 101 -2.26 0.22 -7.79
N SER A 102 -3.16 1.20 -7.63
CA SER A 102 -3.36 1.88 -6.36
C SER A 102 -4.77 1.67 -5.86
N PHE A 103 -4.90 1.52 -4.55
CA PHE A 103 -6.19 1.49 -3.86
C PHE A 103 -6.27 2.68 -2.91
N ILE A 104 -7.47 3.19 -2.71
CA ILE A 104 -7.75 4.21 -1.70
C ILE A 104 -8.96 3.74 -0.90
N TYR A 105 -8.77 3.56 0.40
CA TYR A 105 -9.78 2.97 1.28
C TYR A 105 -9.70 3.57 2.70
N GLY A 106 -10.78 3.42 3.46
CA GLY A 106 -10.86 3.86 4.85
C GLY A 106 -10.34 2.83 5.85
N MET A 107 -10.27 3.19 7.13
CA MET A 107 -9.90 2.25 8.20
C MET A 107 -11.09 1.43 8.70
N LYS A 108 -12.29 2.01 8.74
CA LYS A 108 -13.50 1.34 9.24
C LYS A 108 -14.15 0.45 8.18
N ASN A 109 -14.15 0.90 6.93
CA ASN A 109 -14.81 0.23 5.82
C ASN A 109 -13.81 -0.10 4.70
N PHE A 110 -12.75 -0.85 5.03
CA PHE A 110 -11.69 -1.21 4.08
C PHE A 110 -12.15 -2.09 2.90
N LEU A 111 -13.35 -2.69 2.98
CA LEU A 111 -13.94 -3.44 1.86
C LEU A 111 -14.65 -2.53 0.85
N GLU A 112 -14.96 -1.29 1.22
CA GLU A 112 -15.59 -0.28 0.36
C GLU A 112 -14.57 0.76 -0.09
N ASP A 113 -13.80 0.40 -1.12
CA ASP A 113 -12.80 1.28 -1.70
C ASP A 113 -13.41 2.61 -2.18
N PHE A 114 -12.78 3.72 -1.81
CA PHE A 114 -12.97 5.00 -2.49
C PHE A 114 -12.47 4.90 -3.93
N TYR A 115 -11.32 4.25 -4.14
CA TYR A 115 -10.75 3.98 -5.45
C TYR A 115 -10.20 2.56 -5.56
N ASN A 116 -10.58 1.84 -6.62
CA ASN A 116 -10.08 0.52 -6.97
C ASN A 116 -9.67 0.53 -8.46
N PRO A 117 -8.48 0.04 -8.85
CA PRO A 117 -8.01 0.10 -10.23
C PRO A 117 -8.84 -0.77 -11.18
N ASN A 118 -9.54 -1.79 -10.67
CA ASN A 118 -10.44 -2.65 -11.44
C ASN A 118 -11.82 -2.03 -11.67
N ASN A 119 -12.19 -1.00 -10.90
CA ASN A 119 -13.40 -0.21 -11.11
C ASN A 119 -13.08 1.29 -10.93
N PRO A 120 -12.31 1.88 -11.86
CA PRO A 120 -11.70 3.18 -11.67
C PRO A 120 -12.73 4.31 -11.66
N ARG A 121 -12.55 5.27 -10.75
CA ARG A 121 -13.37 6.48 -10.61
C ARG A 121 -12.56 7.73 -10.92
N GLY A 122 -13.25 8.83 -11.20
CA GLY A 122 -12.62 10.15 -11.34
C GLY A 122 -12.12 10.66 -9.98
N TYR A 123 -11.04 11.44 -9.97
CA TYR A 123 -10.47 11.94 -8.71
C TYR A 123 -11.43 12.90 -7.98
N GLU A 124 -12.31 13.58 -8.72
CA GLU A 124 -13.39 14.39 -8.14
C GLU A 124 -14.39 13.53 -7.36
N GLU A 125 -14.81 12.39 -7.92
CA GLU A 125 -15.72 11.45 -7.24
C GLU A 125 -15.06 10.84 -6.01
N VAL A 126 -13.79 10.44 -6.12
CA VAL A 126 -13.01 9.88 -5.00
C VAL A 126 -12.92 10.87 -3.85
N PHE A 127 -12.57 12.13 -4.13
CA PHE A 127 -12.48 13.18 -3.11
C PHE A 127 -13.82 13.44 -2.42
N GLU A 128 -14.91 13.55 -3.18
CA GLU A 128 -16.24 13.75 -2.59
C GLU A 128 -16.67 12.58 -1.72
N LYS A 129 -16.36 11.33 -2.11
CA LYS A 129 -16.67 10.16 -1.27
C LYS A 129 -15.87 10.16 0.03
N ILE A 130 -14.58 10.48 -0.03
CA ILE A 130 -13.73 10.61 1.17
C ILE A 130 -14.31 11.67 2.11
N LYS A 131 -14.58 12.87 1.58
CA LYS A 131 -15.10 14.00 2.36
C LYS A 131 -16.42 13.68 3.06
N ASN A 132 -17.30 12.93 2.40
CA ASN A 132 -18.61 12.56 2.92
C ASN A 132 -18.59 11.26 3.74
N SER A 133 -17.43 10.64 3.95
CA SER A 133 -17.30 9.43 4.75
C SER A 133 -17.08 9.72 6.23
N ASP A 134 -17.41 8.75 7.08
CA ASP A 134 -17.15 8.75 8.52
C ASP A 134 -15.73 8.23 8.87
N GLU A 135 -14.85 8.13 7.88
CA GLU A 135 -13.46 7.74 8.04
C GLU A 135 -12.64 8.91 8.60
N GLU A 136 -11.74 8.62 9.52
CA GLU A 136 -10.81 9.60 10.10
C GLU A 136 -9.46 9.58 9.36
N PHE A 137 -9.02 8.38 8.97
CA PHE A 137 -7.81 8.15 8.22
C PHE A 137 -8.12 7.46 6.89
N ILE A 138 -7.37 7.84 5.87
CA ILE A 138 -7.49 7.28 4.52
C ILE A 138 -6.16 6.65 4.13
N ASN A 139 -6.23 5.40 3.72
CA ASN A 139 -5.09 4.61 3.25
C ASN A 139 -4.90 4.82 1.75
N PHE A 140 -3.65 4.99 1.36
CA PHE A 140 -3.19 5.06 -0.02
C PHE A 140 -2.22 3.92 -0.28
N GLU A 141 -2.72 2.85 -0.89
CA GLU A 141 -1.95 1.64 -1.17
C GLU A 141 -1.49 1.63 -2.62
N VAL A 142 -0.29 1.12 -2.87
CA VAL A 142 0.27 0.90 -4.19
C VAL A 142 0.89 -0.49 -4.26
N ASP A 143 0.34 -1.32 -5.13
CA ASP A 143 0.85 -2.64 -5.45
C ASP A 143 1.93 -2.59 -6.53
N THR A 144 2.87 -3.51 -6.43
CA THR A 144 3.94 -3.71 -7.41
C THR A 144 4.20 -5.20 -7.61
N SER A 145 4.87 -5.54 -8.70
CA SER A 145 5.36 -6.91 -8.89
C SER A 145 6.39 -7.29 -7.81
N PHE A 146 6.82 -8.56 -7.77
CA PHE A 146 7.97 -8.97 -6.95
C PHE A 146 9.30 -8.42 -7.50
N ASN A 147 9.43 -7.09 -7.51
CA ASN A 147 10.58 -6.32 -7.96
C ASN A 147 10.86 -5.19 -6.95
N ARG A 148 11.91 -5.37 -6.15
CA ARG A 148 12.30 -4.42 -5.09
C ARG A 148 12.65 -3.04 -5.64
N GLU A 149 13.30 -2.96 -6.80
CA GLU A 149 13.64 -1.67 -7.43
C GLU A 149 12.39 -0.92 -7.91
N GLU A 150 11.38 -1.64 -8.39
CA GLU A 150 10.10 -1.04 -8.75
C GLU A 150 9.40 -0.45 -7.53
N LEU A 151 9.34 -1.19 -6.42
CA LEU A 151 8.76 -0.70 -5.18
C LEU A 151 9.52 0.50 -4.63
N LYS A 152 10.85 0.42 -4.50
CA LYS A 152 11.67 1.52 -3.98
C LYS A 152 11.48 2.80 -4.78
N ARG A 153 11.47 2.70 -6.12
CA ARG A 153 11.20 3.84 -7.00
C ARG A 153 9.82 4.44 -6.75
N LYS A 154 8.77 3.62 -6.71
CA LYS A 154 7.39 4.10 -6.51
C LYS A 154 7.16 4.67 -5.11
N LEU A 155 7.79 4.09 -4.10
CA LEU A 155 7.77 4.60 -2.73
C LEU A 155 8.43 5.98 -2.65
N ARG A 156 9.61 6.17 -3.26
CA ARG A 156 10.25 7.51 -3.33
C ARG A 156 9.37 8.52 -4.06
N GLU A 157 8.80 8.12 -5.20
CA GLU A 157 7.86 8.95 -5.96
C GLU A 157 6.60 9.33 -5.16
N PHE A 158 6.15 8.45 -4.25
CA PHE A 158 5.02 8.72 -3.35
C PHE A 158 5.42 9.65 -2.22
N ILE A 159 6.57 9.42 -1.58
CA ILE A 159 7.10 10.28 -0.51
C ILE A 159 7.32 11.71 -1.03
N GLU A 160 7.92 11.86 -2.21
CA GLU A 160 8.09 13.17 -2.86
C GLU A 160 6.74 13.86 -3.08
N LEU A 161 5.74 13.13 -3.58
CA LEU A 161 4.40 13.66 -3.76
C LEU A 161 3.77 14.06 -2.42
N ALA A 162 3.87 13.24 -1.38
CA ALA A 162 3.29 13.52 -0.07
C ALA A 162 3.92 14.77 0.59
N ARG A 163 5.25 14.91 0.49
CA ARG A 163 5.99 16.08 1.00
C ARG A 163 5.58 17.39 0.32
N GLU A 164 5.25 17.38 -0.96
CA GLU A 164 4.74 18.58 -1.65
C GLU A 164 3.39 19.08 -1.10
N PHE A 165 2.68 18.25 -0.34
CA PHE A 165 1.39 18.57 0.30
C PHE A 165 1.49 18.59 1.83
N ASP A 166 2.71 18.64 2.39
CA ASP A 166 2.97 18.66 3.85
C ASP A 166 2.39 17.46 4.61
N LEU A 167 2.28 16.29 3.95
CA LEU A 167 1.75 15.05 4.55
C LEU A 167 2.85 14.16 5.20
N LEU A 168 4.12 14.36 4.82
CA LEU A 168 5.32 13.64 5.28
C LEU A 168 6.53 14.55 5.36
#